data_AF-A0ABD3C9M4-F1
#
_entry.id   AF-A0ABD3C9M4-F1
#
_cell.length_a   1.000
_cell.length_b   1.000
_cell.length_c   1.000
_cell.angle_alpha   90.00
_cell.angle_beta   90.00
_cell.angle_gamma   90.00
#
_symmetry.space_group_name_H-M   'P 1'
#
loop_
_entity.id
_entity.type
_entity.pdbx_description
1 polymer ?
#
loop_
_entity_poly.entity_id
_entity_poly.type
_entity_poly.pdbx_seq_one_letter_code
_entity_poly.pdbx_strand_id
1 'polypeptide(L)'
;MQVTISLAINLIFFSFFTFTHNVAPAQHKHYHPLNTLTPFELNQVKTLVKKVYQNPKFQYVGLDEPLKTEVISWLMRNQTKELISPRRAFVVARVGSQTYEILIDLSNKSIISGRAYRGNGYPMLNNDEQDLACKLPYKHAPFVNSIAKRGLNLSEVVCDTSTVGWYGEKNTKRVIQVIWYYSTGGTVNYYMRPIEGVMTTVDLDAMKVVAHRDRLMIPMAKADGIDYRESKQRPLYDNHIKGMTMLQNYGPSFTIDGYNVRYNH
;
A
#
# COMPACT_ATOMS: atom_id res chain seq x y z
N MET A 1 45.30 -42.81 18.03
CA MET A 1 44.72 -43.78 17.08
C MET A 1 43.33 -44.09 17.60
N GLN A 2 42.20 -43.59 17.11
CA GLN A 2 41.75 -42.86 15.92
C GLN A 2 40.45 -42.16 16.42
N VAL A 3 40.28 -40.85 16.38
CA VAL A 3 39.83 -40.07 15.22
C VAL A 3 39.37 -40.97 14.06
N THR A 4 38.11 -41.41 14.07
CA THR A 4 37.25 -41.70 12.89
C THR A 4 35.99 -42.48 13.30
N ILE A 5 35.03 -41.83 13.98
CA ILE A 5 33.58 -42.15 13.93
C ILE A 5 32.83 -40.82 14.27
N SER A 6 33.09 -39.71 13.57
CA SER A 6 32.43 -39.31 12.32
C SER A 6 30.97 -39.78 12.18
N LEU A 7 30.06 -38.81 12.35
CA LEU A 7 28.85 -38.63 11.53
C LEU A 7 27.88 -39.81 11.44
N ALA A 8 27.07 -40.05 12.48
CA ALA A 8 25.84 -40.85 12.31
C ALA A 8 24.69 -40.55 13.28
N ILE A 9 24.70 -39.43 14.02
CA ILE A 9 23.67 -39.13 15.05
C ILE A 9 22.90 -37.81 14.79
N ASN A 10 23.21 -37.06 13.74
CA ASN A 10 22.55 -35.77 13.42
C ASN A 10 21.78 -35.78 12.09
N LEU A 11 21.02 -36.84 11.77
CA LEU A 11 20.29 -36.90 10.50
C LEU A 11 18.87 -37.49 10.57
N ILE A 12 18.26 -37.50 11.75
CA ILE A 12 16.86 -37.89 11.93
C ILE A 12 16.27 -36.90 12.93
N PHE A 13 15.11 -36.31 12.61
CA PHE A 13 14.44 -35.19 13.30
C PHE A 13 14.80 -33.76 12.85
N PHE A 14 14.80 -33.49 11.56
CA PHE A 14 14.34 -32.18 11.05
C PHE A 14 13.53 -32.36 9.75
N SER A 15 12.58 -33.29 9.77
CA SER A 15 11.41 -33.22 8.88
C SER A 15 10.44 -32.24 9.53
N PHE A 16 10.71 -30.95 9.40
CA PHE A 16 9.62 -29.99 9.47
C PHE A 16 8.76 -30.30 8.26
N PHE A 17 7.67 -31.01 8.51
CA PHE A 17 6.48 -30.98 7.67
C PHE A 17 6.18 -29.49 7.44
N THR A 18 6.66 -28.94 6.33
CA THR A 18 5.98 -27.83 5.69
C THR A 18 4.66 -28.42 5.25
N PHE A 19 3.70 -28.49 6.17
CA PHE A 19 2.29 -28.35 5.82
C PHE A 19 2.20 -26.94 5.22
N THR A 20 2.61 -26.83 3.96
CA THR A 20 1.93 -25.92 3.08
C THR A 20 0.50 -26.45 3.14
N HIS A 21 -0.32 -25.80 3.96
CA HIS A 21 -1.71 -25.67 3.60
C HIS A 21 -1.69 -24.95 2.24
N ASN A 22 -1.45 -25.72 1.18
CA ASN A 22 -2.21 -25.59 -0.03
C ASN A 22 -3.65 -25.77 0.43
N VAL A 23 -4.22 -24.72 1.01
CA VAL A 23 -5.60 -24.39 0.77
C VAL A 23 -5.60 -24.24 -0.75
N ALA A 24 -5.80 -25.37 -1.45
CA ALA A 24 -6.36 -25.32 -2.78
C ALA A 24 -7.49 -24.31 -2.64
N PRO A 25 -7.48 -23.18 -3.39
CA PRO A 25 -8.51 -22.18 -3.22
C PRO A 25 -9.80 -22.95 -3.29
N ALA A 26 -10.56 -22.95 -2.19
CA ALA A 26 -11.85 -23.62 -2.17
C ALA A 26 -12.53 -23.10 -3.42
N GLN A 27 -12.77 -24.00 -4.37
CA GLN A 27 -13.38 -23.67 -5.63
C GLN A 27 -14.82 -23.33 -5.25
N HIS A 28 -15.03 -22.12 -4.75
CA HIS A 28 -16.33 -21.57 -4.43
C HIS A 28 -17.06 -21.61 -5.76
N LYS A 29 -17.92 -22.62 -5.89
CA LYS A 29 -18.59 -22.95 -7.14
C LYS A 29 -19.40 -21.78 -7.69
N HIS A 30 -19.70 -20.77 -6.85
CA HIS A 30 -20.28 -19.51 -7.27
C HIS A 30 -19.66 -18.37 -6.45
N TYR A 31 -18.82 -17.54 -7.07
CA TYR A 31 -18.38 -16.29 -6.45
C TYR A 31 -19.58 -15.35 -6.35
N HIS A 32 -19.77 -14.71 -5.19
CA HIS A 32 -20.67 -13.58 -5.11
C HIS A 32 -20.16 -12.50 -6.09
N PRO A 33 -21.03 -11.86 -6.90
CA PRO A 33 -20.61 -10.94 -7.96
C PRO A 33 -19.71 -9.80 -7.47
N LEU A 34 -19.93 -9.34 -6.23
CA LEU A 34 -19.17 -8.26 -5.60
C LEU A 34 -17.91 -8.72 -4.84
N ASN A 35 -17.55 -10.00 -4.91
CA ASN A 35 -16.30 -10.46 -4.31
C ASN A 35 -15.13 -9.73 -4.94
N THR A 36 -14.17 -9.31 -4.11
CA THR A 36 -12.93 -8.68 -4.56
C THR A 36 -12.17 -9.59 -5.54
N LEU A 37 -11.30 -9.00 -6.35
CA LEU A 37 -10.44 -9.76 -7.25
C LEU A 37 -9.56 -10.74 -6.47
N THR A 38 -9.50 -11.98 -6.93
CA THR A 38 -8.62 -13.00 -6.35
C THR A 38 -7.16 -12.77 -6.77
N PRO A 39 -6.16 -13.34 -6.06
CA PRO A 39 -4.77 -13.28 -6.49
C PRO A 39 -4.53 -13.81 -7.92
N PHE A 40 -5.29 -14.83 -8.33
CA PHE A 40 -5.23 -15.37 -9.70
C PHE A 40 -5.73 -14.33 -10.72
N GLU A 41 -6.84 -13.66 -10.45
CA GLU A 41 -7.38 -12.60 -11.30
C GLU A 41 -6.44 -11.39 -11.37
N LEU A 42 -5.86 -10.96 -10.25
CA LEU A 42 -4.86 -9.90 -10.23
C LEU A 42 -3.63 -10.25 -11.09
N ASN A 43 -3.18 -11.51 -11.06
CA ASN A 43 -2.08 -11.96 -11.91
C ASN A 43 -2.48 -12.03 -13.40
N GLN A 44 -3.73 -12.39 -13.70
CA GLN A 44 -4.27 -12.32 -15.07
C GLN A 44 -4.30 -10.86 -15.56
N VAL A 45 -4.83 -9.92 -14.77
CA VAL A 45 -4.80 -8.48 -15.07
C VAL A 45 -3.39 -8.01 -15.38
N LYS A 46 -2.44 -8.31 -14.49
CA LYS A 46 -1.03 -7.95 -14.65
C LYS A 46 -0.46 -8.47 -15.98
N THR A 47 -0.72 -9.74 -16.30
CA THR A 47 -0.25 -10.38 -17.54
C THR A 47 -0.83 -9.71 -18.78
N LEU A 48 -2.15 -9.49 -18.81
CA LEU A 48 -2.84 -8.90 -19.95
C LEU A 48 -2.39 -7.46 -20.20
N VAL A 49 -2.32 -6.63 -19.15
CA VAL A 49 -1.89 -5.23 -19.28
C VAL A 49 -0.43 -5.15 -19.73
N LYS A 50 0.48 -5.95 -19.16
CA LYS A 50 1.91 -5.95 -19.55
C LYS A 50 2.16 -6.44 -20.97
N LYS A 51 1.23 -7.22 -21.56
CA LYS A 51 1.34 -7.67 -22.95
C LYS A 51 1.13 -6.52 -23.95
N VAL A 52 0.28 -5.56 -23.61
CA VAL A 52 -0.09 -4.45 -24.50
C VAL A 52 0.66 -3.17 -24.16
N TYR A 53 0.86 -2.89 -22.88
CA TYR A 53 1.47 -1.66 -22.39
C TYR A 53 2.89 -1.93 -21.89
N GLN A 54 3.85 -1.13 -22.37
CA GLN A 54 5.24 -1.25 -21.96
C GLN A 54 5.46 -0.57 -20.59
N ASN A 55 6.07 -1.29 -19.65
CA ASN A 55 6.40 -0.77 -18.31
C ASN A 55 5.24 -0.06 -17.56
N PRO A 56 4.04 -0.67 -17.48
CA PRO A 56 2.91 -0.03 -16.83
C PRO A 56 3.13 0.07 -15.32
N LYS A 57 2.75 1.22 -14.75
CA LYS A 57 2.65 1.46 -13.31
C LYS A 57 1.18 1.43 -12.92
N PHE A 58 0.79 0.46 -12.11
CA PHE A 58 -0.60 0.30 -11.70
C PHE A 58 -0.90 1.25 -10.54
N GLN A 59 -1.86 2.14 -10.72
CA GLN A 59 -2.32 3.06 -9.67
C GLN A 59 -3.62 2.57 -9.02
N TYR A 60 -4.43 1.82 -9.76
CA TYR A 60 -5.60 1.15 -9.24
C TYR A 60 -5.85 -0.15 -10.00
N VAL A 61 -6.23 -1.20 -9.29
CA VAL A 61 -6.73 -2.45 -9.85
C VAL A 61 -7.88 -2.92 -8.95
N GLY A 62 -9.07 -3.02 -9.51
CA GLY A 62 -10.25 -3.45 -8.75
C GLY A 62 -11.30 -4.09 -9.62
N LEU A 63 -12.33 -4.62 -8.98
CA LEU A 63 -13.50 -5.15 -9.65
C LEU A 63 -14.18 -4.01 -10.43
N ASP A 64 -14.51 -4.26 -11.70
CA ASP A 64 -15.52 -3.46 -12.39
C ASP A 64 -16.88 -3.96 -11.91
N GLU A 65 -17.51 -3.21 -11.01
CA GLU A 65 -18.72 -3.67 -10.33
C GLU A 65 -19.84 -3.96 -11.35
N PRO A 66 -20.49 -5.14 -11.28
CA PRO A 66 -21.62 -5.45 -12.14
C PRO A 66 -22.76 -4.45 -11.96
N LEU A 67 -23.65 -4.38 -12.95
CA LEU A 67 -24.81 -3.49 -12.86
C LEU A 67 -25.68 -3.89 -11.66
N LYS A 68 -26.18 -2.89 -10.93
CA LYS A 68 -27.05 -3.12 -9.76
C LYS A 68 -28.22 -4.06 -10.07
N THR A 69 -28.83 -3.93 -11.24
CA THR A 69 -29.92 -4.80 -11.70
C THR A 69 -29.50 -6.26 -11.87
N GLU A 70 -28.27 -6.52 -12.31
CA GLU A 70 -27.71 -7.87 -12.46
C GLU A 70 -27.44 -8.51 -11.10
N VAL A 71 -26.90 -7.72 -10.15
CA VAL A 71 -26.66 -8.17 -8.77
C VAL A 71 -27.99 -8.53 -8.10
N ILE A 72 -29.00 -7.67 -8.20
CA ILE A 72 -30.35 -7.94 -7.67
C ILE A 72 -30.94 -9.19 -8.32
N SER A 73 -30.85 -9.32 -9.65
CA SER A 73 -31.37 -10.49 -10.37
C SER A 73 -30.64 -11.78 -10.03
N TRP A 74 -29.36 -11.71 -9.67
CA TRP A 74 -28.59 -12.86 -9.17
C TRP A 74 -29.03 -13.26 -7.76
N LEU A 75 -29.23 -12.30 -6.87
CA LEU A 75 -29.74 -12.53 -5.51
C LEU A 75 -31.13 -13.21 -5.53
N MET A 76 -32.04 -12.72 -6.38
CA MET A 76 -33.41 -13.26 -6.50
C MET A 76 -33.47 -14.68 -7.10
N ARG A 77 -32.40 -15.14 -7.78
CA ARG A 77 -32.30 -16.47 -8.38
C ARG A 77 -31.59 -17.48 -7.46
N ASN A 78 -31.75 -17.31 -6.15
CA ASN A 78 -31.17 -18.17 -5.09
C ASN A 78 -29.64 -18.28 -5.12
N GLN A 79 -28.92 -17.36 -5.75
CA GLN A 79 -27.45 -17.35 -5.75
C GLN A 79 -26.80 -18.60 -6.38
N THR A 80 -27.58 -19.48 -7.03
CA THR A 80 -27.10 -20.76 -7.61
C THR A 80 -26.84 -20.68 -9.11
N LYS A 81 -27.22 -19.59 -9.77
CA LYS A 81 -27.01 -19.39 -11.20
C LYS A 81 -25.81 -18.49 -11.46
N GLU A 82 -25.05 -18.80 -12.49
CA GLU A 82 -23.97 -17.92 -12.96
C GLU A 82 -24.50 -16.51 -13.26
N LEU A 83 -23.62 -15.53 -13.06
CA LEU A 83 -23.94 -14.16 -13.40
C LEU A 83 -24.21 -14.05 -14.89
N ILE A 84 -25.16 -13.20 -15.27
CA ILE A 84 -25.47 -12.98 -16.70
C ILE A 84 -24.30 -12.26 -17.39
N SER A 85 -23.57 -11.43 -16.64
CA SER A 85 -22.44 -10.66 -17.15
C SER A 85 -21.09 -11.26 -16.75
N PRO A 86 -20.06 -11.17 -17.63
CA PRO A 86 -18.74 -11.66 -17.33
C PRO A 86 -18.11 -10.85 -16.20
N ARG A 87 -17.27 -11.52 -15.40
CA ARG A 87 -16.49 -10.87 -14.36
C ARG A 87 -15.41 -9.99 -14.98
N ARG A 88 -15.35 -8.72 -14.57
CA ARG A 88 -14.49 -7.70 -15.17
C ARG A 88 -13.61 -7.02 -14.12
N ALA A 89 -12.47 -6.52 -14.57
CA ALA A 89 -11.59 -5.67 -13.76
C ALA A 89 -11.45 -4.29 -14.40
N PHE A 90 -11.50 -3.26 -13.57
CA PHE A 90 -11.15 -1.88 -13.92
C PHE A 90 -9.75 -1.56 -13.41
N VAL A 91 -8.93 -1.01 -14.30
CA VAL A 91 -7.53 -0.71 -14.02
C VAL A 91 -7.24 0.74 -14.40
N VAL A 92 -6.63 1.47 -13.48
CA VAL A 92 -6.00 2.76 -13.78
C VAL A 92 -4.49 2.54 -13.76
N ALA A 93 -3.88 2.62 -14.94
CA ALA A 93 -2.43 2.42 -15.10
C ALA A 93 -1.79 3.64 -15.75
N ARG A 94 -0.53 3.87 -15.42
CA ARG A 94 0.30 4.86 -16.08
C ARG A 94 1.35 4.21 -16.97
N VAL A 95 1.53 4.77 -18.15
CA VAL A 95 2.53 4.36 -19.14
C VAL A 95 3.25 5.62 -19.60
N GLY A 96 4.52 5.76 -19.22
CA GLY A 96 5.20 7.06 -19.28
C GLY A 96 4.47 8.10 -18.41
N SER A 97 4.15 9.25 -18.98
CA SER A 97 3.37 10.32 -18.35
C SER A 97 1.85 10.23 -18.58
N GLN A 98 1.39 9.23 -19.36
CA GLN A 98 -0.02 9.12 -19.72
C GLN A 98 -0.76 8.15 -18.79
N THR A 99 -1.95 8.54 -18.35
CA THR A 99 -2.89 7.68 -17.61
C THR A 99 -3.82 6.97 -18.58
N TYR A 100 -4.06 5.69 -18.34
CA TYR A 100 -4.98 4.83 -19.07
C TYR A 100 -6.00 4.21 -18.11
N GLU A 101 -7.27 4.26 -18.53
CA GLU A 101 -8.37 3.51 -17.93
C GLU A 101 -8.60 2.26 -18.79
N ILE A 102 -8.38 1.09 -18.20
CA ILE A 102 -8.38 -0.19 -18.90
C ILE A 102 -9.46 -1.07 -18.29
N LEU A 103 -10.36 -1.56 -19.14
CA LEU A 103 -11.40 -2.50 -18.78
C LEU A 103 -11.03 -3.88 -19.32
N ILE A 104 -11.06 -4.89 -18.44
CA ILE A 104 -10.62 -6.25 -18.73
C ILE A 104 -11.74 -7.23 -18.46
N ASP A 105 -12.01 -8.11 -19.43
CA ASP A 105 -12.85 -9.29 -19.22
C ASP A 105 -11.97 -10.43 -18.67
N LEU A 106 -12.19 -10.78 -17.40
CA LEU A 106 -11.43 -11.85 -16.75
C LEU A 106 -11.93 -13.24 -17.16
N SER A 107 -13.18 -13.34 -17.61
CA SER A 107 -13.80 -14.59 -18.04
C SER A 107 -13.23 -14.99 -19.41
N ASN A 108 -13.17 -14.02 -20.32
CA ASN A 108 -12.64 -14.19 -21.68
C ASN A 108 -11.13 -13.91 -21.81
N LYS A 109 -10.47 -13.51 -20.72
CA LYS A 109 -9.03 -13.21 -20.65
C LYS A 109 -8.59 -12.19 -21.70
N SER A 110 -9.35 -11.11 -21.85
CA SER A 110 -9.13 -10.11 -22.90
C SER A 110 -9.31 -8.69 -22.38
N ILE A 111 -8.60 -7.74 -23.00
CA ILE A 111 -8.81 -6.31 -22.74
C ILE A 111 -10.00 -5.86 -23.60
N ILE A 112 -11.07 -5.39 -22.96
CA ILE A 112 -12.26 -4.85 -23.62
C ILE A 112 -11.95 -3.46 -24.18
N SER A 113 -11.30 -2.61 -23.38
CA SER A 113 -10.93 -1.26 -23.80
C SER A 113 -9.75 -0.74 -22.98
N GLY A 114 -9.00 0.19 -23.57
CA GLY A 114 -7.93 0.92 -22.90
C GLY A 114 -7.89 2.36 -23.41
N ARG A 115 -8.43 3.30 -22.65
CA ARG A 115 -8.61 4.70 -23.06
C ARG A 115 -7.61 5.58 -22.34
N ALA A 116 -6.93 6.45 -23.09
CA ALA A 116 -6.10 7.48 -22.49
C ALA A 116 -7.00 8.51 -21.79
N TYR A 117 -6.79 8.73 -20.49
CA TYR A 117 -7.49 9.75 -19.72
C TYR A 117 -7.01 11.15 -20.14
N ARG A 118 -7.95 12.03 -20.49
CA ARG A 118 -7.68 13.39 -20.97
C ARG A 118 -8.30 14.49 -20.09
N GLY A 119 -8.89 14.11 -18.96
CA GLY A 119 -9.47 15.05 -18.01
C GLY A 119 -8.41 15.72 -17.14
N ASN A 120 -8.87 16.51 -16.17
CA ASN A 120 -8.02 17.14 -15.17
C ASN A 120 -7.76 16.20 -13.98
N GLY A 121 -6.60 16.36 -13.36
CA GLY A 121 -6.21 15.55 -12.20
C GLY A 121 -5.38 14.32 -12.57
N TYR A 122 -4.91 13.63 -11.55
CA TYR A 122 -4.00 12.50 -11.66
C TYR A 122 -4.53 11.32 -10.85
N PRO A 123 -4.18 10.08 -11.23
CA PRO A 123 -4.52 8.92 -10.43
C PRO A 123 -3.84 8.96 -9.04
N MET A 124 -4.39 8.17 -8.12
CA MET A 124 -3.82 7.95 -6.78
C MET A 124 -2.33 7.62 -6.86
N LEU A 125 -1.60 8.03 -5.83
CA LEU A 125 -0.19 7.73 -5.67
C LEU A 125 0.01 6.27 -5.27
N ASN A 126 1.04 5.62 -5.80
CA ASN A 126 1.50 4.34 -5.26
C ASN A 126 2.71 4.51 -4.34
N ASN A 127 3.03 3.46 -3.58
CA ASN A 127 4.15 3.50 -2.64
C ASN A 127 5.51 3.60 -3.36
N ASP A 128 5.69 2.89 -4.48
CA ASP A 128 6.96 2.88 -5.22
C ASP A 128 7.41 4.28 -5.65
N GLU A 129 6.49 5.11 -6.17
CA GLU A 129 6.83 6.45 -6.63
C GLU A 129 7.01 7.45 -5.48
N GLN A 130 6.30 7.26 -4.36
CA GLN A 130 6.51 8.06 -3.14
C GLN A 130 7.88 7.75 -2.53
N ASP A 131 8.25 6.47 -2.44
CA ASP A 131 9.57 6.03 -1.96
C ASP A 131 10.71 6.56 -2.83
N LEU A 132 10.53 6.57 -4.15
CA LEU A 132 11.51 7.14 -5.08
C LEU A 132 11.59 8.66 -4.94
N ALA A 133 10.45 9.36 -4.87
CA ALA A 133 10.40 10.80 -4.69
C ALA A 133 11.11 11.24 -3.39
N CYS A 134 10.96 10.47 -2.32
CA CYS A 134 11.65 10.63 -1.06
C CYS A 134 13.18 10.50 -1.16
N LYS A 135 13.69 9.65 -2.05
CA LYS A 135 15.14 9.38 -2.18
C LYS A 135 15.89 10.42 -3.02
N LEU A 136 15.22 11.08 -3.96
CA LEU A 136 15.86 12.07 -4.85
C LEU A 136 16.58 13.22 -4.12
N PRO A 137 15.97 13.85 -3.09
CA PRO A 137 16.55 15.04 -2.48
C PRO A 137 17.85 14.77 -1.72
N TYR A 138 18.11 13.54 -1.26
CA TYR A 138 19.39 13.17 -0.63
C TYR A 138 20.61 13.39 -1.54
N LYS A 139 20.41 13.46 -2.86
CA LYS A 139 21.46 13.77 -3.85
C LYS A 139 21.36 15.21 -4.38
N HIS A 140 20.43 16.01 -3.86
CA HIS A 140 20.18 17.38 -4.30
C HIS A 140 20.92 18.37 -3.39
N ALA A 141 21.97 19.00 -3.91
CA ALA A 141 22.86 19.87 -3.13
C ALA A 141 22.13 20.95 -2.29
N PRO A 142 21.10 21.65 -2.80
CA PRO A 142 20.32 22.60 -1.98
C PRO A 142 19.75 21.96 -0.71
N PHE A 143 19.15 20.78 -0.82
CA PHE A 143 18.59 20.06 0.34
C PHE A 143 19.68 19.62 1.32
N VAL A 144 20.77 19.02 0.82
CA VAL A 144 21.89 18.59 1.65
C VAL A 144 22.48 19.78 2.44
N ASN A 145 22.64 20.93 1.77
CA ASN A 145 23.12 22.15 2.40
C ASN A 145 22.13 22.68 3.46
N SER A 146 20.82 22.61 3.22
CA SER A 146 19.80 23.00 4.20
C SER A 146 19.83 22.15 5.47
N ILE A 147 20.09 20.85 5.35
CA ILE A 147 20.26 19.95 6.50
C ILE A 147 21.56 20.25 7.24
N ALA A 148 22.68 20.40 6.52
CA ALA A 148 23.98 20.72 7.10
C ALA A 148 23.99 22.08 7.83
N LYS A 149 23.33 23.10 7.26
CA LYS A 149 23.16 24.43 7.86
C LYS A 149 22.45 24.38 9.22
N ARG A 150 21.64 23.34 9.46
CA ARG A 150 20.94 23.10 10.74
C ARG A 150 21.74 22.22 11.70
N GLY A 151 22.93 21.76 11.31
CA GLY A 151 23.75 20.84 12.11
C GLY A 151 23.12 19.46 12.28
N LEU A 152 22.23 19.06 11.37
CA LEU A 152 21.52 17.77 11.43
C LEU A 152 22.28 16.70 10.64
N ASN A 153 22.22 15.45 11.09
CA ASN A 153 22.79 14.32 10.37
C ASN A 153 21.84 13.90 9.25
N LEU A 154 22.30 13.96 8.00
CA LEU A 154 21.48 13.60 6.83
C LEU A 154 20.94 12.16 6.88
N SER A 155 21.68 11.21 7.46
CA SER A 155 21.26 9.81 7.58
C SER A 155 20.07 9.58 8.52
N GLU A 156 19.75 10.58 9.33
CA GLU A 156 18.69 10.55 10.34
C GLU A 156 17.46 11.38 9.93
N VAL A 157 17.53 12.01 8.75
CA VAL A 157 16.39 12.68 8.15
C VAL A 157 15.50 11.61 7.53
N VAL A 158 14.20 11.74 7.73
CA VAL A 158 13.18 10.91 7.08
C VAL A 158 12.19 11.82 6.37
N CYS A 159 11.50 11.28 5.39
CA CYS A 159 10.52 12.00 4.60
C CYS A 159 9.11 11.50 4.89
N ASP A 160 8.15 12.37 4.65
CA ASP A 160 6.80 12.00 4.26
C ASP A 160 6.45 12.75 2.97
N THR A 161 5.39 12.35 2.30
CA THR A 161 4.95 12.98 1.07
C THR A 161 3.50 13.42 1.16
N SER A 162 3.22 14.62 0.66
CA SER A 162 1.88 15.20 0.62
C SER A 162 1.52 15.62 -0.79
N THR A 163 0.26 15.39 -1.18
CA THR A 163 -0.30 15.96 -2.40
C THR A 163 -0.33 17.49 -2.31
N VAL A 164 -0.20 18.17 -3.46
CA VAL A 164 -0.23 19.64 -3.51
C VAL A 164 -1.61 20.21 -3.83
N GLY A 165 -2.61 19.39 -4.18
CA GLY A 165 -3.92 19.90 -4.60
C GLY A 165 -3.86 20.73 -5.90
N TRP A 166 -4.77 21.69 -6.04
CA TRP A 166 -4.85 22.63 -7.16
C TRP A 166 -5.28 24.01 -6.63
N TYR A 167 -4.61 25.07 -7.08
CA TYR A 167 -4.78 26.43 -6.58
C TYR A 167 -5.08 27.45 -7.68
N GLY A 168 -5.66 27.02 -8.82
CA GLY A 168 -6.05 27.91 -9.92
C GLY A 168 -5.04 28.00 -11.06
N GLU A 169 -3.94 27.25 -10.99
CA GLU A 169 -2.93 27.22 -12.05
C GLU A 169 -3.49 26.62 -13.35
N LYS A 170 -3.11 27.22 -14.50
CA LYS A 170 -3.58 26.82 -15.83
C LYS A 170 -2.95 25.51 -16.31
N ASN A 171 -1.67 25.30 -16.00
CA ASN A 171 -0.93 24.11 -16.39
C ASN A 171 -0.56 23.34 -15.13
N THR A 172 -1.12 22.15 -14.96
CA THR A 172 -0.81 21.26 -13.85
C THR A 172 0.33 20.31 -14.23
N LYS A 173 1.10 19.92 -13.22
CA LYS A 173 2.08 18.83 -13.31
C LYS A 173 1.78 17.84 -12.21
N ARG A 174 2.15 16.58 -12.42
CA ARG A 174 2.03 15.55 -11.40
C ARG A 174 3.18 15.68 -10.40
N VAL A 175 3.03 16.62 -9.47
CA VAL A 175 4.03 16.91 -8.44
C VAL A 175 3.57 16.49 -7.06
N ILE A 176 4.54 16.18 -6.21
CA ILE A 176 4.33 15.87 -4.81
C ILE A 176 5.23 16.74 -3.94
N GLN A 177 4.75 17.08 -2.76
CA GLN A 177 5.51 17.82 -1.76
C GLN A 177 6.18 16.82 -0.81
N VAL A 178 7.51 16.84 -0.75
CA VAL A 178 8.28 16.07 0.24
C VAL A 178 8.45 16.95 1.48
N ILE A 179 8.04 16.40 2.62
CA ILE A 179 8.09 16.99 3.95
C ILE A 179 9.14 16.22 4.75
N TRP A 180 9.91 16.92 5.58
CA TRP A 180 11.09 16.37 6.22
C TRP A 180 10.93 16.32 7.73
N TYR A 181 11.37 15.24 8.33
CA TYR A 181 11.36 15.02 9.77
C TYR A 181 12.71 14.48 10.21
N TYR A 182 13.01 14.61 11.51
CA TYR A 182 14.27 14.16 12.08
C TYR A 182 14.05 13.01 13.06
N SER A 183 14.61 11.85 12.75
CA SER A 183 14.37 10.59 13.47
C SER A 183 15.32 10.34 14.65
N THR A 184 16.40 11.13 14.81
CA THR A 184 17.39 10.91 15.89
C THR A 184 16.79 11.12 17.29
N GLY A 185 17.40 10.54 18.32
CA GLY A 185 17.05 10.85 19.72
C GLY A 185 16.17 9.80 20.36
N GLY A 186 16.14 8.59 19.80
CA GLY A 186 15.55 7.41 20.43
C GLY A 186 14.04 7.26 20.25
N THR A 187 13.38 8.22 19.59
CA THR A 187 11.94 8.17 19.30
C THR A 187 11.65 7.78 17.85
N VAL A 188 10.59 7.00 17.66
CA VAL A 188 10.02 6.71 16.33
C VAL A 188 8.94 7.71 15.94
N ASN A 189 8.57 8.64 16.83
CA ASN A 189 7.57 9.66 16.58
C ASN A 189 8.19 10.88 15.87
N TYR A 190 8.76 10.65 14.68
CA TYR A 190 9.40 11.70 13.89
C TYR A 190 8.40 12.80 13.47
N TYR A 191 7.10 12.52 13.45
CA TYR A 191 6.04 13.51 13.21
C TYR A 191 6.06 14.68 14.22
N MET A 192 6.54 14.47 15.44
CA MET A 192 6.73 15.53 16.44
C MET A 192 8.04 16.30 16.27
N ARG A 193 8.82 15.98 15.24
CA ARG A 193 10.13 16.56 14.96
C ARG A 193 10.29 16.98 13.48
N PRO A 194 9.40 17.85 12.97
CA PRO A 194 9.51 18.35 11.61
C PRO A 194 10.77 19.22 11.43
N ILE A 195 11.40 19.11 10.27
CA ILE A 195 12.44 20.04 9.82
C ILE A 195 11.74 21.22 9.16
N GLU A 196 11.29 22.13 10.00
CA GLU A 196 10.46 23.26 9.59
C GLU A 196 11.16 24.20 8.60
N GLY A 197 10.34 24.81 7.74
CA GLY A 197 10.79 25.76 6.74
C GLY A 197 11.47 25.15 5.51
N VAL A 198 11.75 23.83 5.51
CA VAL A 198 12.34 23.10 4.39
C VAL A 198 11.29 22.26 3.68
N MET A 199 11.18 22.43 2.38
CA MET A 199 10.22 21.74 1.53
C MET A 199 10.85 21.45 0.17
N THR A 200 10.66 20.24 -0.35
CA THR A 200 11.14 19.85 -1.69
C THR A 200 9.98 19.38 -2.54
N THR A 201 9.79 19.94 -3.72
CA THR A 201 8.76 19.51 -4.67
C THR A 201 9.39 18.61 -5.72
N VAL A 202 8.80 17.44 -5.94
CA VAL A 202 9.26 16.44 -6.92
C VAL A 202 8.21 16.29 -8.02
N ASP A 203 8.66 16.29 -9.27
CA ASP A 203 7.86 15.89 -10.43
C ASP A 203 7.93 14.37 -10.57
N LEU A 204 6.79 13.70 -10.46
CA LEU A 204 6.68 12.24 -10.45
C LEU A 204 6.80 11.63 -11.86
N ASP A 205 6.60 12.42 -12.91
CA ASP A 205 6.69 11.94 -14.29
C ASP A 205 8.14 11.95 -14.76
N ALA A 206 8.84 13.04 -14.44
CA ALA A 206 10.28 13.17 -14.72
C ALA A 206 11.16 12.56 -13.62
N MET A 207 10.56 12.16 -12.48
CA MET A 207 11.24 11.66 -11.28
C MET A 207 12.44 12.53 -10.89
N LYS A 208 12.19 13.84 -10.73
CA LYS A 208 13.22 14.84 -10.41
C LYS A 208 12.72 15.90 -9.45
N VAL A 209 13.64 16.46 -8.65
CA VAL A 209 13.37 17.65 -7.84
C VAL A 209 13.17 18.84 -8.79
N VAL A 210 12.03 19.53 -8.65
CA VAL A 210 11.67 20.71 -9.47
C VAL A 210 11.60 22.01 -8.69
N ALA A 211 11.46 21.93 -7.36
CA ALA A 211 11.61 23.08 -6.48
C ALA A 211 12.17 22.65 -5.14
N HIS A 212 12.94 23.53 -4.52
CA HIS A 212 13.40 23.41 -3.15
C HIS A 212 13.21 24.76 -2.47
N ARG A 213 12.62 24.75 -1.27
CA ARG A 213 12.31 25.95 -0.49
C ARG A 213 12.88 25.75 0.91
N ASP A 214 13.81 26.62 1.30
CA ASP A 214 14.33 26.73 2.66
C ASP A 214 14.06 28.17 3.13
N ARG A 215 12.94 28.37 3.84
CA ARG A 215 12.40 29.71 4.15
C ARG A 215 12.71 30.18 5.55
N LEU A 216 12.75 29.25 6.51
CA LEU A 216 12.81 29.54 7.94
C LEU A 216 13.74 28.54 8.61
N MET A 217 14.53 29.02 9.57
CA MET A 217 15.34 28.18 10.43
C MET A 217 14.71 28.15 11.82
N ILE A 218 13.98 27.07 12.10
CA ILE A 218 13.38 26.83 13.42
C ILE A 218 14.23 25.77 14.13
N PRO A 219 14.55 25.94 15.43
CA PRO A 219 15.26 24.93 16.20
C PRO A 219 14.54 23.58 16.18
N MET A 220 15.32 22.50 16.06
CA MET A 220 14.78 21.14 16.08
C MET A 220 14.17 20.82 17.45
N ALA A 221 12.96 20.28 17.46
CA ALA A 221 12.29 19.84 18.68
C ALA A 221 13.10 18.72 19.38
N LYS A 222 13.06 18.71 20.71
CA LYS A 222 13.68 17.64 21.52
C LYS A 222 12.95 16.31 21.31
N ALA A 223 13.66 15.21 21.47
CA ALA A 223 13.10 13.86 21.34
C ALA A 223 12.49 13.33 22.66
N ASP A 224 12.74 14.00 23.78
CA ASP A 224 12.30 13.58 25.10
C ASP A 224 10.77 13.70 25.24
N GLY A 225 10.15 12.69 25.83
CA GLY A 225 8.72 12.71 26.19
C GLY A 225 7.72 12.57 25.05
N ILE A 226 8.19 12.37 23.80
CA ILE A 226 7.30 12.25 22.61
C ILE A 226 7.22 10.83 22.04
N ASP A 227 7.91 9.85 22.63
CA ASP A 227 7.80 8.45 22.19
C ASP A 227 6.50 7.82 22.72
N TYR A 228 5.72 7.23 21.82
CA TYR A 228 4.46 6.58 22.15
C TYR A 228 4.61 5.10 22.53
N ARG A 229 5.80 4.50 22.37
CA ARG A 229 6.05 3.10 22.72
C ARG A 229 6.24 3.00 24.23
N GLU A 230 5.41 2.18 24.88
CA GLU A 230 5.46 1.92 26.33
C GLU A 230 6.89 1.61 26.82
N SER A 231 7.64 0.77 26.10
CA SER A 231 9.03 0.42 26.44
C SER A 231 9.99 1.62 26.59
N LYS A 232 9.67 2.76 25.96
CA LYS A 232 10.46 4.01 25.96
C LYS A 232 9.92 5.07 26.90
N GLN A 233 8.73 4.90 27.46
CA GLN A 233 8.12 5.87 28.37
C GLN A 233 8.72 5.76 29.78
N ARG A 234 8.89 6.92 30.44
CA ARG A 234 9.44 7.03 31.80
C ARG A 234 8.64 8.10 32.58
N PRO A 235 8.31 7.85 33.87
CA PRO A 235 8.38 6.55 34.54
C PRO A 235 7.47 5.54 33.83
N LEU A 236 7.74 4.24 34.03
CA LEU A 236 6.76 3.24 33.63
C LEU A 236 5.53 3.49 34.50
N TYR A 237 4.42 3.87 33.87
CA TYR A 237 3.17 4.06 34.61
C TYR A 237 2.71 2.69 35.08
N ASP A 238 2.59 2.54 36.39
CA ASP A 238 1.90 1.41 36.94
C ASP A 238 0.40 1.55 36.65
N ASN A 239 -0.01 0.95 35.54
CA ASN A 239 -1.38 0.87 35.09
C ASN A 239 -1.96 -0.50 35.40
N HIS A 240 -1.78 -1.04 36.62
CA HIS A 240 -2.41 -2.29 37.10
C HIS A 240 -3.93 -2.30 36.87
N ILE A 241 -4.34 -2.59 35.64
CA ILE A 241 -5.69 -2.88 35.24
C ILE A 241 -5.85 -4.38 35.49
N LYS A 242 -6.82 -4.73 36.33
CA LYS A 242 -7.15 -6.14 36.54
C LYS A 242 -7.53 -6.74 35.20
N GLY A 243 -6.89 -7.85 34.84
CA GLY A 243 -7.22 -8.58 33.62
C GLY A 243 -8.69 -8.97 33.58
N MET A 244 -9.28 -8.95 32.39
CA MET A 244 -10.64 -9.40 32.13
C MET A 244 -10.59 -10.54 31.11
N THR A 245 -11.39 -11.58 31.33
CA THR A 245 -11.55 -12.69 30.40
C THR A 245 -12.96 -12.64 29.81
N MET A 246 -13.05 -12.64 28.48
CA MET A 246 -14.30 -12.76 27.75
C MET A 246 -14.36 -14.14 27.09
N LEU A 247 -15.45 -14.87 27.32
CA LEU A 247 -15.65 -16.22 26.82
C LEU A 247 -17.01 -16.34 26.12
N GLN A 248 -17.00 -16.85 24.89
CA GLN A 248 -18.20 -17.23 24.15
C GLN A 248 -18.27 -18.75 24.08
N ASN A 249 -18.90 -19.38 25.07
CA ASN A 249 -18.95 -20.85 25.23
C ASN A 249 -19.46 -21.61 24.00
N TYR A 250 -20.27 -20.95 23.17
CA TYR A 250 -20.88 -21.52 21.97
C TYR A 250 -20.35 -20.91 20.67
N GLY A 251 -19.21 -20.20 20.75
CA GLY A 251 -18.66 -19.44 19.63
C GLY A 251 -19.41 -18.12 19.36
N PRO A 252 -19.02 -17.37 18.32
CA PRO A 252 -19.71 -16.16 17.92
C PRO A 252 -21.07 -16.48 17.31
N SER A 253 -22.05 -15.60 17.53
CA SER A 253 -23.40 -15.74 16.92
C SER A 253 -23.45 -15.37 15.42
N PHE A 254 -22.31 -15.00 14.82
CA PHE A 254 -22.22 -14.73 13.38
C PHE A 254 -21.58 -15.90 12.64
N THR A 255 -21.95 -16.07 11.38
CA THR A 255 -21.28 -16.99 10.44
C THR A 255 -20.70 -16.21 9.27
N ILE A 256 -19.53 -16.62 8.78
CA ILE A 256 -18.87 -16.06 7.60
C ILE A 256 -18.74 -17.16 6.54
N ASP A 257 -19.34 -16.94 5.37
CA ASP A 257 -19.15 -17.78 4.17
C ASP A 257 -18.55 -16.92 3.04
N GLY A 258 -17.24 -17.06 2.84
CA GLY A 258 -16.47 -16.15 1.99
C GLY A 258 -16.54 -14.71 2.52
N TYR A 259 -17.20 -13.83 1.75
CA TYR A 259 -17.44 -12.43 2.13
C TYR A 259 -18.87 -12.18 2.67
N ASN A 260 -19.70 -13.22 2.73
CA ASN A 260 -21.07 -13.10 3.25
C ASN A 260 -21.07 -13.26 4.76
N VAL A 261 -21.44 -12.20 5.48
CA VAL A 261 -21.62 -12.22 6.93
C VAL A 261 -23.10 -12.37 7.25
N ARG A 262 -23.45 -13.34 8.10
CA ARG A 262 -24.80 -13.48 8.68
C ARG A 262 -24.70 -13.31 10.18
N TYR A 263 -25.54 -12.44 10.74
CA TYR A 263 -25.59 -12.17 12.18
C TYR A 263 -27.01 -11.77 12.57
N ASN A 264 -27.71 -12.66 13.29
CA ASN A 264 -29.11 -12.53 13.74
C ASN A 264 -30.12 -12.08 12.65
N HIS A 265 -31.05 -12.98 12.30
CA HIS A 265 -31.92 -12.91 11.11
C HIS A 265 -31.14 -13.11 9.80
#